data_AF-A0A924VWU4-F1
#
_entry.id   AF-A0A924VWU4-F1
#
_cell.length_a   1.000
_cell.length_b   1.000
_cell.length_c   1.000
_cell.angle_alpha   90.00
_cell.angle_beta   90.00
_cell.angle_gamma   90.00
#
_symmetry.space_group_name_H-M   'P 1'
#
loop_
_entity.id
_entity.type
_entity.pdbx_description
1 polymer ?
#
loop_
_entity_poly.entity_id
_entity_poly.type
_entity_poly.pdbx_seq_one_letter_code
_entity_poly.pdbx_strand_id
1 'polypeptide(L)'
;MIIWLHNHLSPALAQWIAASFGHNCLVVRDIGLSRAPDTQIFDQARAAGAVLITKDADFAELVDRRGTPPAIVLLTCGNTSTLNLKQLLADRLPTALALVEQGEPLVEIGGDR
;
A
#
# COMPACT_ATOMS: atom_id res chain seq x y z
N MET A 1 -9.31 8.09 -3.18
CA MET A 1 -9.38 6.61 -3.13
C MET A 1 -9.28 6.09 -1.70
N ILE A 2 -9.53 4.80 -1.48
CA ILE A 2 -9.28 4.10 -0.21
C ILE A 2 -7.91 3.43 -0.29
N ILE A 3 -7.09 3.60 0.74
CA ILE A 3 -5.77 3.00 0.87
C ILE A 3 -5.81 2.02 2.04
N TRP A 4 -5.33 0.80 1.82
CA TRP A 4 -5.08 -0.16 2.88
C TRP A 4 -3.58 -0.29 3.11
N LEU A 5 -3.18 -0.33 4.38
CA LEU A 5 -1.80 -0.45 4.81
C LEU A 5 -1.56 -1.83 5.41
N HIS A 6 -0.58 -2.55 4.88
CA HIS A 6 -0.25 -3.89 5.36
C HIS A 6 0.19 -3.90 6.85
N ASN A 7 -0.03 -5.03 7.53
CA ASN A 7 0.17 -5.17 8.98
C ASN A 7 1.61 -4.99 9.47
N HIS A 8 2.59 -5.09 8.57
CA HIS A 8 4.02 -4.87 8.84
C HIS A 8 4.42 -3.38 8.87
N LEU A 9 3.48 -2.48 8.59
CA LEU A 9 3.70 -1.03 8.62
C LEU A 9 3.03 -0.43 9.87
N SER A 10 3.61 0.66 10.37
CA SER A 10 3.15 1.30 11.60
C SER A 10 1.75 1.92 11.43
N PRO A 11 0.81 1.76 12.37
CA PRO A 11 -0.49 2.45 12.32
C PRO A 11 -0.37 3.99 12.29
N ALA A 12 0.69 4.54 12.91
CA ALA A 12 0.97 5.98 12.84
C ALA A 12 1.32 6.45 11.41
N LEU A 13 1.75 5.53 10.53
CA LEU A 13 1.96 5.81 9.12
C LEU A 13 0.62 5.97 8.39
N ALA A 14 -0.38 5.13 8.67
CA ALA A 14 -1.70 5.24 8.06
C ALA A 14 -2.36 6.59 8.40
N GLN A 15 -2.32 6.98 9.67
CA GLN A 15 -2.83 8.29 10.12
C GLN A 15 -2.10 9.45 9.43
N TRP A 16 -0.78 9.36 9.31
CA TRP A 16 0.01 10.38 8.63
C TRP A 16 -0.31 10.45 7.13
N ILE A 17 -0.42 9.31 6.43
CA ILE A 17 -0.83 9.28 5.01
C ILE A 17 -2.20 9.94 4.84
N ALA A 18 -3.16 9.61 5.70
CA ALA A 18 -4.49 10.19 5.61
C ALA A 18 -4.47 11.72 5.80
N ALA A 19 -3.72 12.21 6.78
CA ALA A 19 -3.59 13.64 7.04
C ALA A 19 -2.81 14.39 5.94
N SER A 20 -1.78 13.77 5.35
CA SER A 20 -0.89 14.42 4.38
C SER A 20 -1.41 14.40 2.95
N PHE A 21 -2.16 13.36 2.55
CA PHE A 21 -2.60 13.19 1.16
C PHE A 21 -4.13 13.25 0.99
N GLY A 22 -4.91 13.37 2.07
CA GLY A 22 -6.37 13.51 2.00
C GLY A 22 -7.10 12.24 1.52
N HIS A 23 -6.44 11.08 1.60
CA HIS A 23 -7.03 9.78 1.25
C HIS A 23 -7.31 8.97 2.52
N ASN A 24 -8.45 8.29 2.57
CA ASN A 24 -8.74 7.41 3.69
C ASN A 24 -7.71 6.26 3.70
N CYS A 25 -6.95 6.12 4.80
CA CYS A 25 -5.90 5.12 4.93
C CYS A 25 -6.15 4.27 6.18
N LEU A 26 -6.41 2.98 5.98
CA LEU A 26 -6.77 2.03 7.02
C LEU A 26 -5.69 0.94 7.14
N VAL A 27 -5.33 0.55 8.35
CA VAL A 27 -4.47 -0.62 8.55
C VAL A 27 -5.32 -1.88 8.42
N VAL A 28 -4.82 -2.88 7.69
CA VAL A 28 -5.51 -4.18 7.47
C VAL A 28 -5.94 -4.83 8.79
N ARG A 29 -5.13 -4.69 9.85
CA ARG A 29 -5.44 -5.15 11.21
C ARG A 29 -6.71 -4.51 11.79
N ASP A 30 -6.90 -3.22 11.56
CA ASP A 30 -7.96 -2.42 12.16
C ASP A 30 -9.33 -2.68 11.51
N ILE A 31 -9.33 -3.25 10.30
CA ILE A 31 -10.54 -3.71 9.59
C ILE A 31 -10.80 -5.21 9.77
N GLY A 32 -10.20 -5.84 10.79
CA GLY A 32 -10.46 -7.24 11.16
C GLY A 32 -9.69 -8.27 10.34
N LEU A 33 -8.79 -7.86 9.44
CA LEU A 33 -8.00 -8.75 8.58
C LEU A 33 -6.60 -9.05 9.17
N SER A 34 -6.45 -8.89 10.49
CA SER A 34 -5.17 -9.06 11.19
C SER A 34 -4.50 -10.43 11.04
N ARG A 35 -5.31 -11.48 10.86
CA ARG A 35 -4.87 -12.88 10.70
C ARG A 35 -5.31 -13.49 9.37
N ALA A 36 -5.83 -12.66 8.46
CA ALA A 36 -6.23 -13.11 7.15
C ALA A 36 -4.97 -13.44 6.32
N PRO A 37 -4.98 -14.50 5.51
CA PRO A 37 -3.92 -14.76 4.53
C PRO A 37 -3.92 -13.67 3.44
N ASP A 38 -2.78 -13.50 2.76
CA ASP A 38 -2.61 -12.46 1.74
C ASP A 38 -3.64 -12.56 0.61
N THR A 39 -4.03 -13.76 0.23
CA THR A 39 -5.11 -14.00 -0.75
C THR A 39 -6.44 -13.42 -0.29
N GLN A 40 -6.79 -13.57 0.99
CA GLN A 40 -8.01 -13.00 1.55
C GLN A 40 -7.91 -11.48 1.69
N ILE A 41 -6.75 -10.95 2.10
CA ILE A 41 -6.52 -9.50 2.14
C ILE A 41 -6.67 -8.90 0.74
N PHE A 42 -6.09 -9.55 -0.27
CA PHE A 42 -6.17 -9.16 -1.66
C PHE A 42 -7.61 -9.18 -2.20
N ASP A 43 -8.35 -10.26 -1.96
CA ASP A 43 -9.74 -10.37 -2.42
C ASP A 43 -10.67 -9.36 -1.71
N GLN A 44 -10.39 -9.03 -0.44
CA GLN A 44 -11.13 -7.99 0.28
C GLN A 44 -10.77 -6.58 -0.19
N ALA A 45 -9.49 -6.32 -0.48
CA ALA A 45 -9.05 -5.04 -1.06
C ALA A 45 -9.65 -4.84 -2.46
N ARG A 46 -9.74 -5.90 -3.26
CA ARG A 46 -10.46 -5.93 -4.55
C ARG A 46 -11.91 -5.51 -4.38
N ALA A 47 -12.63 -6.14 -3.45
CA ALA A 47 -14.04 -5.84 -3.20
C ALA A 47 -14.26 -4.40 -2.71
N ALA A 48 -13.31 -3.86 -1.93
CA ALA A 48 -13.36 -2.49 -1.43
C ALA A 48 -12.91 -1.42 -2.44
N GLY A 49 -12.37 -1.82 -3.61
CA GLY A 49 -11.72 -0.90 -4.53
C GLY A 49 -10.53 -0.17 -3.91
N ALA A 50 -9.83 -0.84 -2.98
CA ALA A 50 -8.72 -0.26 -2.23
C ALA A 50 -7.39 -0.47 -2.96
N VAL A 51 -6.48 0.49 -2.81
CA VAL A 51 -5.06 0.34 -3.15
C VAL A 51 -4.35 -0.21 -1.92
N LEU A 52 -3.57 -1.28 -2.07
CA LEU A 52 -2.82 -1.86 -0.95
C LEU A 52 -1.37 -1.40 -1.00
N ILE A 53 -0.92 -0.74 0.08
CA ILE A 53 0.48 -0.39 0.30
C ILE A 53 1.13 -1.45 1.18
N THR A 54 2.19 -2.08 0.69
CA THR A 54 2.88 -3.18 1.38
C THR A 54 4.39 -3.17 1.14
N LYS A 55 5.14 -3.88 2.00
CA LYS A 55 6.54 -4.26 1.78
C LYS A 55 6.70 -5.71 1.32
N ASP A 56 5.60 -6.45 1.31
CA ASP A 56 5.57 -7.86 1.04
C ASP A 56 5.43 -8.11 -0.46
N ALA A 57 6.45 -8.70 -1.07
CA ALA A 57 6.52 -8.94 -2.50
C ALA A 57 5.51 -10.00 -2.96
N ASP A 58 4.99 -10.83 -2.06
CA ASP A 58 4.00 -11.86 -2.39
C ASP A 58 2.71 -11.25 -2.95
N PHE A 59 2.38 -9.99 -2.58
CA PHE A 59 1.25 -9.26 -3.18
C PHE A 59 1.52 -8.82 -4.62
N ALA A 60 2.77 -8.53 -4.99
CA ALA A 60 3.12 -8.25 -6.39
C ALA A 60 2.91 -9.51 -7.24
N GLU A 61 3.27 -10.69 -6.73
CA GLU A 61 2.95 -11.95 -7.41
C GLU A 61 1.44 -12.22 -7.49
N LEU A 62 0.66 -11.80 -6.48
CA LEU A 62 -0.80 -11.92 -6.52
C LEU A 62 -1.40 -11.03 -7.61
N VAL A 63 -0.89 -9.81 -7.80
CA VAL A 63 -1.29 -8.94 -8.92
C VAL A 63 -0.93 -9.58 -10.25
N ASP A 64 0.30 -10.05 -10.40
CA ASP A 64 0.76 -10.68 -11.65
C ASP A 64 -0.10 -11.89 -12.04
N ARG A 65 -0.45 -12.73 -11.04
CA ARG A 65 -1.27 -13.93 -11.25
C ARG A 65 -2.76 -13.66 -11.41
N ARG A 66 -3.33 -12.69 -10.68
CA ARG A 66 -4.78 -12.50 -10.55
C ARG A 66 -5.32 -11.22 -11.19
N GLY A 67 -4.44 -10.33 -11.65
CA GLY A 67 -4.78 -9.02 -12.19
C GLY A 67 -5.35 -8.05 -11.15
N THR A 68 -5.51 -6.80 -11.55
CA THR A 68 -6.20 -5.77 -10.78
C THR A 68 -7.73 -5.85 -10.93
N PRO A 69 -8.48 -5.32 -9.95
CA PRO A 69 -8.05 -4.77 -8.65
C PRO A 69 -7.68 -5.87 -7.61
N PRO A 70 -7.05 -5.53 -6.46
CA PRO A 70 -6.49 -4.23 -6.10
C PRO A 70 -5.19 -3.94 -6.86
N ALA A 71 -4.88 -2.66 -7.05
CA ALA A 71 -3.52 -2.24 -7.41
C ALA A 71 -2.63 -2.23 -6.16
N ILE A 72 -1.33 -2.46 -6.35
CA ILE A 72 -0.36 -2.56 -5.26
C ILE A 72 0.67 -1.44 -5.36
N VAL A 73 0.94 -0.79 -4.24
CA VAL A 73 2.13 0.06 -4.07
C VAL A 73 3.13 -0.72 -3.21
N LEU A 74 4.22 -1.17 -3.83
CA LEU A 74 5.25 -1.97 -3.18
C LEU A 74 6.40 -1.09 -2.70
N LEU A 75 6.65 -1.10 -1.40
CA LEU A 75 7.73 -0.34 -0.78
C LEU A 75 9.03 -1.15 -0.78
N THR A 76 10.00 -0.78 -1.62
CA THR A 76 11.27 -1.50 -1.80
C THR A 76 12.45 -0.87 -1.05
N CYS A 77 12.20 0.07 -0.13
CA CYS A 77 13.20 0.84 0.61
C CYS A 77 13.88 0.11 1.80
N GLY A 78 13.73 -1.20 1.91
CA GLY A 78 14.27 -2.00 3.03
C GLY A 78 13.81 -1.53 4.42
N ASN A 79 14.63 -1.82 5.44
CA ASN A 79 14.46 -1.27 6.78
C ASN A 79 14.96 0.17 6.82
N THR A 80 14.10 1.09 7.22
CA THR A 80 14.43 2.51 7.32
C THR A 80 13.65 3.12 8.48
N SER A 81 14.10 4.29 8.95
CA SER A 81 13.41 4.99 10.01
C SER A 81 12.02 5.44 9.55
N THR A 82 11.08 5.58 10.48
CA THR A 82 9.75 6.13 10.17
C THR A 82 9.85 7.52 9.53
N LEU A 83 10.83 8.34 9.93
CA LEU A 83 11.07 9.66 9.35
C LEU A 83 11.46 9.55 7.87
N ASN A 84 12.45 8.70 7.55
CA ASN A 84 12.92 8.50 6.19
C ASN A 84 11.82 7.90 5.30
N LEU A 85 11.03 6.95 5.83
CA LEU A 85 9.89 6.41 5.10
C LEU A 85 8.84 7.47 4.80
N LYS A 86 8.55 8.36 5.76
CA LYS A 86 7.62 9.48 5.54
C LYS A 86 8.15 10.46 4.49
N GLN A 87 9.43 10.79 4.51
CA GLN A 87 10.05 11.63 3.48
C GLN A 87 9.96 10.99 2.10
N LEU A 88 10.32 9.71 2.00
CA LEU A 88 10.22 8.96 0.76
C LEU A 88 8.78 8.92 0.20
N LEU A 89 7.79 8.69 1.07
CA LEU A 89 6.39 8.69 0.68
C LEU A 89 5.89 10.10 0.34
N ALA A 90 6.35 11.15 1.05
CA ALA A 90 6.01 12.54 0.72
C ALA A 90 6.42 12.88 -0.71
N ASP A 91 7.59 12.41 -1.13
CA ASP A 91 8.14 12.71 -2.46
C ASP A 91 7.51 11.84 -3.56
N ARG A 92 7.24 10.56 -3.30
CA ARG A 92 6.92 9.57 -4.35
C ARG A 92 5.48 9.06 -4.35
N LEU A 93 4.79 9.09 -3.21
CA LEU A 93 3.44 8.54 -3.12
C LEU A 93 2.44 9.25 -4.03
N PRO A 94 2.44 10.60 -4.18
CA PRO A 94 1.50 11.27 -5.09
C PRO A 94 1.58 10.76 -6.53
N THR A 95 2.80 10.62 -7.05
CA THR A 95 3.04 10.07 -8.39
C THR A 95 2.60 8.62 -8.49
N ALA A 96 2.89 7.80 -7.47
CA ALA A 96 2.48 6.41 -7.47
C ALA A 96 0.96 6.24 -7.47
N LEU A 97 0.23 7.05 -6.70
CA LEU A 97 -1.23 7.03 -6.70
C LEU A 97 -1.82 7.50 -8.03
N ALA A 98 -1.21 8.50 -8.68
CA ALA A 98 -1.63 8.94 -10.01
C ALA A 98 -1.44 7.85 -11.07
N LEU A 99 -0.33 7.09 -11.01
CA LEU A 99 -0.11 5.94 -11.89
C LEU A 99 -1.15 4.83 -11.67
N VAL A 100 -1.47 4.54 -10.40
CA VAL A 100 -2.54 3.59 -10.06
C VAL A 100 -3.90 4.04 -10.62
N GLU A 101 -4.23 5.33 -10.54
CA GLU A 101 -5.45 5.88 -11.14
C GLU A 101 -5.47 5.79 -12.67
N GLN A 102 -4.31 5.78 -13.31
CA GLN A 102 -4.16 5.55 -14.76
C GLN A 102 -4.25 4.07 -15.15
N GLY A 103 -4.36 3.16 -14.18
CA GLY A 103 -4.51 1.73 -14.40
C GLY A 103 -3.23 0.91 -14.19
N GLU A 104 -2.15 1.51 -13.69
CA GLU A 104 -0.94 0.75 -13.37
C GLU A 104 -1.20 -0.25 -12.24
N PRO A 105 -0.95 -1.55 -12.46
CA PRO A 105 -1.36 -2.58 -11.52
C PRO A 105 -0.43 -2.71 -10.32
N LEU A 106 0.83 -2.35 -10.50
CA LEU A 106 1.88 -2.40 -9.49
C LEU A 106 2.79 -1.19 -9.66
N VAL A 107 3.00 -0.44 -8.59
CA VAL A 107 3.94 0.69 -8.56
C VAL A 107 4.92 0.52 -7.41
N GLU A 108 6.21 0.60 -7.69
CA GLU A 108 7.25 0.48 -6.67
C GLU A 108 7.70 1.84 -6.13
N ILE A 109 7.89 1.93 -4.82
CA ILE A 109 8.50 3.07 -4.14
C ILE A 109 9.73 2.56 -3.35
N GLY A 110 10.91 2.70 -3.96
CA GLY A 110 12.21 2.41 -3.33
C GLY A 110 12.96 3.67 -2.91
N GLY A 111 13.98 3.52 -2.07
CA GLY A 111 14.97 4.59 -1.86
C GLY A 111 15.91 4.70 -3.06
N ASP A 112 16.54 5.87 -3.24
CA ASP A 112 17.67 5.98 -4.17
C ASP A 112 18.79 5.07 -3.66
N ARG A 113 19.20 4.12 -4.50
CA ARG A 113 20.27 3.16 -4.22
C ARG A 113 21.61 3.85 -4.06
#